data_AF-X7F3L1-F1
#
_entry.id   AF-X7F3L1-F1
#
_cell.length_a   1.000
_cell.length_b   1.000
_cell.length_c   1.000
_cell.angle_alpha   90.00
_cell.angle_beta   90.00
_cell.angle_gamma   90.00
#
_symmetry.space_group_name_H-M   'P 1'
#
loop_
_entity.id
_entity.type
_entity.pdbx_description
1 polymer ?
#
loop_
_entity_poly.entity_id
_entity_poly.type
_entity_poly.pdbx_seq_one_letter_code
_entity_poly.pdbx_strand_id
1 'polypeptide(L)'
;MTRIDDTKLLELHRSGLSSGEVAKRIGCCRQTVCNRLDALGEPRFRRGCGISRAADIDRQELRRLRDEGVTRATMAGHFRCSQRVVAVALERLERADRRAAEKGAATPPPPGLGNIPAARVAALVETGGRYRELAALAERWGESTTRVQSWYHRARAAA
;
A
#
# COMPACT_ATOMS: atom_id res chain seq x y z
N MET A 1 -15.78 6.71 -45.50
CA MET A 1 -15.93 6.12 -44.14
C MET A 1 -14.73 5.24 -43.89
N THR A 2 -13.84 5.62 -42.97
CA THR A 2 -12.71 4.78 -42.56
C THR A 2 -13.26 3.51 -41.95
N ARG A 3 -13.00 2.36 -42.58
CA ARG A 3 -13.44 1.06 -42.06
C ARG A 3 -12.62 0.79 -40.80
N ILE A 4 -13.24 0.98 -39.64
CA ILE A 4 -12.61 0.65 -38.36
C ILE A 4 -12.65 -0.87 -38.23
N ASP A 5 -11.47 -1.45 -38.03
CA ASP A 5 -11.31 -2.86 -37.73
C ASP A 5 -11.74 -3.12 -36.28
N ASP A 6 -12.87 -3.81 -36.13
CA ASP A 6 -13.45 -4.16 -34.83
C ASP A 6 -12.52 -5.07 -34.03
N THR A 7 -11.75 -5.94 -34.69
CA THR A 7 -10.76 -6.82 -34.03
C THR A 7 -9.63 -6.00 -33.42
N LYS A 8 -9.07 -5.06 -34.18
CA LYS A 8 -8.02 -4.13 -33.71
C LYS A 8 -8.52 -3.28 -32.54
N LEU A 9 -9.76 -2.79 -32.64
CA LEU A 9 -10.39 -1.99 -31.60
C LEU A 9 -10.56 -2.77 -30.30
N LEU A 10 -11.01 -4.02 -30.39
CA LEU A 10 -11.17 -4.92 -29.24
C LEU A 10 -9.83 -5.27 -28.60
N GLU A 11 -8.80 -5.56 -29.39
CA GLU A 11 -7.45 -5.87 -28.90
C GLU A 11 -6.89 -4.69 -28.09
N LEU A 12 -6.96 -3.48 -28.65
CA LEU A 12 -6.49 -2.27 -27.98
C LEU A 12 -7.32 -1.96 -26.71
N HIS A 13 -8.65 -2.12 -26.77
CA HIS A 13 -9.51 -1.92 -25.61
C HIS A 13 -9.22 -2.94 -24.50
N ARG A 14 -9.10 -4.22 -24.83
CA ARG A 14 -8.80 -5.29 -23.85
C ARG A 14 -7.41 -5.17 -23.23
N SER A 15 -6.46 -4.54 -23.92
CA SER A 15 -5.15 -4.19 -23.34
C SER A 15 -5.19 -2.98 -22.37
N GLY A 16 -6.39 -2.51 -22.00
CA GLY A 16 -6.59 -1.51 -20.96
C GLY A 16 -6.37 -0.07 -21.42
N LEU A 17 -6.29 0.19 -22.73
CA LEU A 17 -6.32 1.55 -23.25
C LEU A 17 -7.73 2.13 -23.11
N SER A 18 -7.80 3.40 -22.73
CA SER A 18 -9.05 4.13 -22.71
C SER A 18 -9.56 4.37 -24.14
N SER A 19 -10.88 4.55 -24.31
CA SER A 19 -11.46 4.83 -25.63
C SER A 19 -10.85 6.06 -26.32
N GLY A 20 -10.29 7.02 -25.55
CA GLY A 20 -9.57 8.16 -26.10
C GLY A 20 -8.19 7.82 -26.66
N GLU A 21 -7.45 6.90 -26.02
CA GLU A 21 -6.15 6.44 -26.51
C GLU A 21 -6.32 5.48 -27.69
N VAL A 22 -7.31 4.60 -27.63
CA VAL A 22 -7.71 3.75 -28.76
C VAL A 22 -8.07 4.61 -29.97
N ALA A 23 -8.84 5.67 -29.77
CA ALA A 23 -9.22 6.61 -30.83
C ALA A 23 -8.02 7.28 -31.50
N LYS A 24 -7.04 7.75 -30.71
CA LYS A 24 -5.78 8.32 -31.23
C LYS A 24 -4.99 7.30 -32.07
N ARG A 25 -4.95 6.05 -31.63
CA ARG A 25 -4.16 4.99 -32.27
C ARG A 25 -4.81 4.45 -33.55
N ILE A 26 -6.14 4.44 -33.60
CA ILE A 26 -6.93 4.05 -34.78
C ILE A 26 -7.10 5.24 -35.76
N GLY A 27 -6.91 6.48 -35.29
CA GLY A 27 -7.12 7.69 -36.10
C GLY A 27 -8.60 8.06 -36.24
N CYS A 28 -9.41 7.84 -35.20
CA CYS A 28 -10.83 8.19 -35.18
C CYS A 28 -11.18 9.05 -33.96
N CYS A 29 -12.43 9.49 -33.85
CA CYS A 29 -12.87 10.23 -32.67
C CYS A 29 -13.29 9.25 -31.55
N ARG A 30 -13.13 9.70 -30.29
CA ARG A 30 -13.50 8.92 -29.11
C ARG A 30 -14.96 8.42 -29.17
N GLN A 31 -15.86 9.25 -29.67
CA GLN A 31 -17.28 8.90 -29.79
C GLN A 31 -17.49 7.68 -30.69
N THR A 32 -16.77 7.59 -31.80
CA THR A 32 -16.82 6.44 -32.71
C THR A 32 -16.40 5.15 -32.01
N VAL A 33 -15.30 5.18 -31.24
CA VAL A 33 -14.86 4.01 -30.46
C VAL A 33 -15.92 3.60 -29.44
N CYS A 34 -16.51 4.56 -28.71
CA CYS A 34 -17.56 4.27 -27.74
C CYS A 34 -18.78 3.61 -28.40
N ASN A 35 -19.28 4.16 -29.50
CA ASN A 35 -20.43 3.62 -30.22
C ASN A 35 -20.14 2.22 -30.76
N ARG A 36 -18.90 1.96 -31.19
CA ARG A 36 -18.50 0.65 -31.72
C ARG A 36 -18.39 -0.40 -30.62
N LEU A 37 -17.80 -0.05 -29.47
CA LEU A 37 -17.75 -0.91 -28.29
C LEU A 37 -19.17 -1.28 -27.81
N ASP A 38 -20.10 -0.32 -27.82
CA ASP A 38 -21.51 -0.58 -27.50
C ASP A 38 -22.17 -1.56 -28.46
N ALA A 39 -21.95 -1.37 -29.76
CA ALA A 39 -22.48 -2.28 -30.79
C ALA A 39 -21.90 -3.70 -30.67
N LEU A 40 -20.68 -3.83 -30.14
CA LEU A 40 -20.00 -5.10 -29.89
C LEU A 40 -20.34 -5.70 -28.51
N GLY A 41 -21.17 -5.03 -27.69
CA GLY A 41 -21.53 -5.48 -26.35
C GLY A 41 -20.37 -5.42 -25.33
N GLU A 42 -19.28 -4.74 -25.66
CA GLU A 42 -18.16 -4.61 -24.75
C GLU A 42 -18.42 -3.51 -23.72
N PRO A 43 -18.17 -3.78 -22.42
CA PRO A 43 -18.26 -2.75 -21.42
C PRO A 43 -17.29 -1.63 -21.74
N ARG A 44 -17.86 -0.46 -21.97
CA ARG A 44 -17.10 0.80 -22.03
C ARG A 44 -16.41 0.96 -20.67
N PHE A 45 -15.12 1.26 -20.68
CA PHE A 45 -14.45 1.91 -19.55
C PHE A 45 -15.01 3.34 -19.45
N ARG A 46 -16.28 3.47 -19.02
CA ARG A 46 -16.87 4.77 -18.75
C ARG A 46 -16.08 5.39 -17.60
N ARG A 47 -15.98 6.72 -17.60
CA ARG A 47 -15.68 7.42 -16.34
C ARG A 47 -16.76 6.95 -15.34
N GLY A 48 -16.35 6.22 -14.31
CA GLY A 48 -17.26 5.69 -13.28
C GLY A 48 -17.79 4.26 -13.48
N CYS A 49 -17.39 3.50 -14.51
CA CYS A 49 -17.69 2.06 -14.61
C CYS A 49 -16.39 1.27 -14.64
N GLY A 50 -16.13 0.50 -13.57
CA GLY A 50 -14.82 -0.07 -13.24
C GLY A 50 -14.20 0.62 -12.02
N ILE A 51 -13.09 0.09 -11.52
CA ILE A 51 -12.36 0.69 -10.42
C ILE A 51 -11.86 2.08 -10.86
N SER A 52 -12.53 3.11 -10.36
CA SER A 52 -12.26 4.50 -10.73
C SER A 52 -11.20 5.13 -9.84
N ARG A 53 -10.98 4.57 -8.64
CA ARG A 53 -9.98 5.01 -7.69
C ARG A 53 -8.94 3.92 -7.48
N ALA A 54 -7.67 4.30 -7.50
CA ALA A 54 -6.56 3.42 -7.18
C ALA A 54 -6.67 2.77 -5.77
N ALA A 55 -7.51 3.32 -4.88
CA ALA A 55 -7.75 2.77 -3.55
C ALA A 55 -8.63 1.50 -3.58
N ASP A 56 -9.45 1.32 -4.62
CA ASP A 56 -10.39 0.19 -4.70
C ASP A 56 -9.76 -1.02 -5.41
N ILE A 57 -8.50 -0.89 -5.90
CA ILE A 57 -7.72 -2.02 -6.41
C ILE A 57 -7.26 -2.88 -5.25
N ASP A 58 -7.47 -4.19 -5.36
CA ASP A 58 -6.94 -5.17 -4.42
C ASP A 58 -5.41 -5.07 -4.38
N ARG A 59 -4.88 -4.68 -3.22
CA ARG A 59 -3.44 -4.49 -3.01
C ARG A 59 -2.65 -5.78 -3.00
N GLN A 60 -3.23 -6.90 -2.55
CA GLN A 60 -2.54 -8.19 -2.54
C GLN A 60 -2.40 -8.72 -3.96
N GLU A 61 -3.49 -8.68 -4.72
CA GLU A 61 -3.46 -9.14 -6.11
C GLU A 61 -2.59 -8.23 -6.99
N LEU A 62 -2.62 -6.91 -6.77
CA LEU A 62 -1.72 -5.99 -7.46
C LEU A 62 -0.25 -6.27 -7.16
N ARG A 63 0.08 -6.63 -5.90
CA ARG A 63 1.43 -7.01 -5.49
C ARG A 63 1.87 -8.29 -6.21
N ARG A 64 1.01 -9.30 -6.22
CA ARG A 64 1.26 -10.58 -6.89
C ARG A 64 1.56 -10.38 -8.38
N LEU A 65 0.68 -9.67 -9.10
CA LEU A 65 0.84 -9.42 -10.53
C LEU A 65 2.12 -8.61 -10.83
N ARG A 66 2.51 -7.68 -9.94
CA ARG A 66 3.77 -6.93 -10.06
C ARG A 66 4.97 -7.87 -9.92
N ASP A 67 4.94 -8.74 -8.92
CA ASP A 67 6.03 -9.67 -8.62
C ASP A 67 6.16 -10.74 -9.72
N GLU A 68 5.06 -11.11 -10.39
CA GLU A 68 5.03 -11.94 -11.60
C GLU A 68 5.51 -11.20 -12.87
N GLY A 69 5.85 -9.91 -12.79
CA GLY A 69 6.34 -9.12 -13.92
C GLY A 69 5.27 -8.76 -14.95
N VAL A 70 3.99 -8.88 -14.60
CA VAL A 70 2.86 -8.60 -15.49
C VAL A 70 2.86 -7.12 -15.89
N THR A 71 2.62 -6.85 -17.17
CA THR A 71 2.63 -5.46 -17.67
C THR A 71 1.43 -4.67 -17.14
N ARG A 72 1.59 -3.34 -17.04
CA ARG A 72 0.52 -2.42 -16.62
C ARG A 72 -0.73 -2.51 -17.51
N ALA A 73 -0.55 -2.80 -18.80
CA ALA A 73 -1.65 -2.98 -19.75
C ALA A 73 -2.49 -4.22 -19.40
N THR A 74 -1.82 -5.33 -19.14
CA THR A 74 -2.47 -6.58 -18.72
C THR A 74 -3.16 -6.42 -17.36
N MET A 75 -2.50 -5.77 -16.39
CA MET A 75 -3.11 -5.43 -15.09
C MET A 75 -4.36 -4.55 -15.25
N ALA A 76 -4.31 -3.56 -16.14
CA ALA A 76 -5.44 -2.67 -16.42
C ALA A 76 -6.65 -3.43 -16.98
N GLY A 77 -6.40 -4.38 -17.89
CA GLY A 77 -7.41 -5.32 -18.38
C GLY A 77 -7.98 -6.20 -17.24
N HIS A 78 -7.10 -6.76 -16.41
CA HIS A 78 -7.47 -7.61 -15.27
C HIS A 78 -8.40 -6.91 -14.27
N PHE A 79 -8.02 -5.70 -13.84
CA PHE A 79 -8.81 -4.89 -12.92
C PHE A 79 -9.94 -4.08 -13.59
N ARG A 80 -10.09 -4.23 -14.91
CA ARG A 80 -11.03 -3.45 -15.75
C ARG A 80 -10.96 -1.95 -15.46
N CYS A 81 -9.75 -1.40 -15.38
CA CYS A 81 -9.50 0.01 -15.11
C CYS A 81 -8.49 0.58 -16.10
N SER A 82 -8.26 1.89 -16.07
CA SER A 82 -7.23 2.50 -16.93
C SER A 82 -5.82 2.22 -16.42
N GLN A 83 -4.84 2.16 -17.33
CA GLN A 83 -3.43 2.03 -16.96
C GLN A 83 -2.95 3.12 -15.98
N ARG A 84 -3.55 4.32 -16.03
CA ARG A 84 -3.25 5.39 -15.06
C ARG A 84 -3.68 5.05 -13.64
N VAL A 85 -4.82 4.38 -13.46
CA VAL A 85 -5.28 3.95 -12.13
C VAL A 85 -4.34 2.88 -11.56
N VAL A 86 -3.92 1.92 -12.39
CA VAL A 86 -2.91 0.91 -12.03
C VAL A 86 -1.59 1.56 -11.62
N ALA A 87 -1.10 2.54 -12.39
CA ALA A 87 0.14 3.25 -12.08
C ALA A 87 0.07 3.94 -10.71
N VAL A 88 -1.01 4.67 -10.43
CA VAL A 88 -1.21 5.32 -9.12
C VAL A 88 -1.31 4.30 -7.99
N ALA A 89 -1.94 3.14 -8.23
CA ALA A 89 -2.05 2.07 -7.25
C ALA A 89 -0.68 1.44 -6.93
N LEU A 90 0.16 1.20 -7.95
CA LEU A 90 1.52 0.70 -7.79
C LEU A 90 2.39 1.69 -7.00
N GLU A 91 2.35 2.98 -7.32
CA GLU A 91 3.10 3.98 -6.54
C GLU A 91 2.66 4.04 -5.07
N ARG A 92 1.36 3.84 -4.80
CA ARG A 92 0.84 3.77 -3.42
C ARG A 92 1.32 2.51 -2.70
N LEU A 93 1.35 1.39 -3.41
CA LEU A 93 1.89 0.12 -2.91
C LEU A 93 3.38 0.25 -2.58
N GLU A 94 4.19 0.83 -3.46
CA GLU A 94 5.62 1.05 -3.24
C GLU A 94 5.89 1.97 -2.04
N ARG A 95 5.10 3.04 -1.88
CA ARG A 95 5.20 3.90 -0.69
C ARG A 95 4.82 3.15 0.59
N ALA A 96 3.81 2.28 0.52
CA ALA A 96 3.39 1.47 1.67
C ALA A 96 4.44 0.40 2.02
N ASP A 97 5.01 -0.28 1.02
CA ASP A 97 6.09 -1.25 1.19
C ASP A 97 7.34 -0.58 1.79
N ARG A 98 7.70 0.62 1.30
CA ARG A 98 8.81 1.40 1.87
C ARG A 98 8.56 1.80 3.31
N ARG A 99 7.36 2.29 3.64
CA ARG A 99 6.98 2.60 5.03
C ARG A 99 6.97 1.37 5.92
N ALA A 100 6.57 0.21 5.40
CA ALA A 100 6.63 -1.04 6.14
C ALA A 100 8.07 -1.50 6.37
N ALA A 101 8.94 -1.37 5.36
CA ALA A 101 10.37 -1.63 5.49
C ALA A 101 11.04 -0.65 6.47
N GLU A 102 10.71 0.63 6.39
CA GLU A 102 11.14 1.66 7.35
C GLU A 102 10.62 1.36 8.74
N LYS A 103 9.37 0.93 8.93
CA LYS A 103 8.84 0.56 10.26
C LYS A 103 9.49 -0.72 10.81
N GLY A 104 9.84 -1.66 9.92
CA GLY A 104 10.62 -2.85 10.25
C GLY A 104 12.08 -2.53 10.59
N ALA A 105 12.67 -1.54 9.92
CA ALA A 105 14.05 -1.09 10.14
C ALA A 105 14.17 -0.06 11.28
N ALA A 106 13.14 0.74 11.53
CA ALA A 106 13.09 1.82 12.52
C ALA A 106 12.66 1.35 13.91
N THR A 107 12.68 0.05 14.16
CA THR A 107 12.99 -0.39 15.52
C THR A 107 14.47 -0.75 15.54
N PRO A 108 15.40 0.23 15.68
CA PRO A 108 16.70 -0.14 16.20
C PRO A 108 16.43 -0.92 17.49
N PRO A 109 17.06 -2.09 17.72
CA PRO A 109 17.00 -2.69 19.04
C PRO A 109 17.36 -1.56 20.01
N PRO A 110 16.54 -1.30 21.04
CA PRO A 110 16.83 -0.24 22.00
C PRO A 110 18.30 -0.40 22.40
N PRO A 111 19.09 0.70 22.39
CA PRO A 111 20.54 0.65 22.58
C PRO A 111 20.83 -0.32 23.71
N GLY A 112 21.72 -1.28 23.42
CA GLY A 112 21.92 -2.55 24.13
C GLY A 112 21.45 -2.52 25.58
N LEU A 113 20.55 -3.45 25.90
CA LEU A 113 20.13 -3.80 27.26
C LEU A 113 21.37 -4.07 28.12
N GLY A 114 21.94 -3.02 28.70
CA GLY A 114 22.83 -3.17 29.84
C GLY A 114 22.04 -3.91 30.90
N ASN A 115 22.54 -5.07 31.31
CA ASN A 115 22.02 -5.91 32.38
C ASN A 115 21.30 -5.07 33.44
N ILE A 116 19.97 -5.02 33.40
CA ILE A 116 19.22 -4.45 34.50
C ILE A 116 19.46 -5.43 35.65
N PRO A 117 20.13 -5.04 36.75
CA PRO A 117 20.34 -5.95 37.87
C PRO A 117 18.97 -6.46 38.33
N ALA A 118 18.85 -7.76 38.61
CA ALA A 118 17.57 -8.38 38.97
C ALA A 118 16.82 -7.62 40.10
N ALA A 119 17.57 -7.01 41.04
CA ALA A 119 17.04 -6.14 42.09
C ALA A 119 16.27 -4.90 41.56
N ARG A 120 16.68 -4.33 40.43
CA ARG A 120 15.97 -3.21 39.78
C ARG A 120 14.73 -3.67 39.03
N VAL A 121 14.72 -4.90 38.50
CA VAL A 121 13.54 -5.50 37.86
C VAL A 121 12.42 -5.72 38.88
N ALA A 122 12.75 -6.29 40.05
CA ALA A 122 11.79 -6.49 41.14
C ALA A 122 11.17 -5.15 41.59
N ALA A 123 11.99 -4.13 41.85
CA ALA A 123 11.53 -2.80 42.24
C ALA A 123 10.62 -2.15 41.19
N LEU A 124 10.81 -2.43 39.89
CA LEU A 124 9.92 -1.93 38.83
C LEU A 124 8.57 -2.61 38.82
N VAL A 125 8.55 -3.93 38.97
CA VAL A 125 7.30 -4.72 39.01
C VAL A 125 6.45 -4.32 40.22
N GLU A 126 7.09 -4.06 41.36
CA GLU A 126 6.43 -3.58 42.59
C GLU A 126 5.72 -2.23 42.43
N THR A 127 6.19 -1.34 41.55
CA THR A 127 5.52 -0.04 41.34
C THR A 127 4.14 -0.15 40.68
N GLY A 128 3.82 -1.30 40.09
CA GLY A 128 2.58 -1.50 39.33
C GLY A 128 2.40 -0.56 38.13
N GLY A 129 3.45 0.16 37.71
CA GLY A 129 3.40 1.12 36.61
C GLY A 129 2.96 2.53 36.99
N ARG A 130 2.94 2.86 38.29
CA ARG A 130 2.60 4.21 38.76
C ARG A 130 3.71 5.20 38.37
N TYR A 131 3.36 6.17 37.52
CA TYR A 131 4.31 7.14 36.97
C TYR A 131 5.14 7.88 38.03
N ARG A 132 4.53 8.26 39.16
CA ARG A 132 5.24 8.91 40.28
C ARG A 132 6.32 8.02 40.90
N GLU A 133 6.06 6.72 41.00
CA GLU A 133 7.00 5.76 41.57
C GLU A 133 8.13 5.45 40.58
N LEU A 134 7.81 5.36 39.29
CA LEU A 134 8.81 5.25 38.22
C LEU A 134 9.71 6.50 38.15
N ALA A 135 9.15 7.70 38.36
CA ALA A 135 9.91 8.94 38.42
C ALA A 135 10.86 8.98 39.63
N ALA A 136 10.39 8.56 40.82
CA ALA A 136 11.23 8.45 42.00
C ALA A 136 12.37 7.42 41.83
N LEU A 137 12.09 6.30 41.15
CA LEU A 137 13.13 5.32 40.78
C LEU A 137 14.12 5.89 39.77
N ALA A 138 13.66 6.69 38.82
CA ALA A 138 14.52 7.37 37.83
C ALA A 138 15.48 8.35 38.51
N GLU A 139 14.99 9.18 39.41
CA GLU A 139 15.83 10.08 40.22
C GLU A 139 16.83 9.30 41.08
N ARG A 140 16.38 8.23 41.76
CA ARG A 140 17.24 7.39 42.61
C ARG A 140 18.34 6.68 41.83
N TRP A 141 18.09 6.34 40.57
CA TRP A 141 19.05 5.64 39.72
C TRP A 141 19.87 6.58 38.83
N GLY A 142 19.62 7.89 38.88
CA GLY A 142 20.26 8.88 38.00
C GLY A 142 19.93 8.65 36.52
N GLU A 143 18.76 8.06 36.24
CA GLU A 143 18.31 7.70 34.90
C GLU A 143 17.11 8.56 34.49
N SER A 144 16.83 8.64 33.19
CA SER A 144 15.64 9.37 32.74
C SER A 144 14.35 8.58 33.00
N THR A 145 13.28 9.29 33.35
CA THR A 145 11.95 8.68 33.59
C THR A 145 11.47 7.88 32.39
N THR A 146 11.73 8.35 31.16
CA THR A 146 11.40 7.64 29.92
C THR A 146 12.12 6.29 29.82
N ARG A 147 13.38 6.22 30.26
CA ARG A 147 14.19 4.99 30.24
C ARG A 147 13.70 3.98 31.27
N VAL A 148 13.36 4.44 32.48
CA VAL A 148 12.78 3.62 33.55
C VAL A 148 11.39 3.09 33.18
N GLN A 149 10.54 3.92 32.55
CA GLN A 149 9.24 3.50 32.03
C GLN A 149 9.37 2.42 30.94
N SER A 150 10.36 2.56 30.05
CA SER A 150 10.68 1.55 29.04
C SER A 150 11.21 0.23 29.64
N TRP A 151 11.86 0.27 30.80
CA TRP A 151 12.23 -0.93 31.57
C TRP A 151 11.02 -1.61 32.22
N TYR A 152 10.10 -0.85 32.82
CA TYR A 152 8.88 -1.39 33.41
C TYR A 152 8.03 -2.17 32.39
N HIS A 153 7.79 -1.59 31.19
CA HIS A 153 7.01 -2.27 30.15
C HIS A 153 7.65 -3.59 29.69
N ARG A 154 8.99 -3.69 29.70
CA ARG A 154 9.72 -4.92 29.37
C ARG A 154 9.68 -5.95 30.50
N ALA A 155 9.89 -5.52 31.74
CA ALA A 155 9.77 -6.38 32.92
C ALA A 155 8.37 -7.01 33.01
N ARG A 156 7.32 -6.25 32.68
CA ARG A 156 5.94 -6.75 32.63
C ARG A 156 5.65 -7.71 31.46
N ALA A 157 6.37 -7.59 30.34
CA ALA A 157 6.21 -8.50 29.21
C ALA A 157 6.97 -9.83 29.39
N ALA A 158 7.93 -9.88 30.32
CA ALA A 158 8.77 -11.04 30.61
C ALA A 158 8.37 -11.78 31.90
N ALA A 159 7.44 -11.24 32.69
CA ALA A 159 6.84 -11.84 33.88
C ALA A 159 5.46 -12.42 33.54
#